data_AF-A0A8E7B0J9-F1
#
_entry.id   AF-A0A8E7B0J9-F1
#
_cell.length_a   1.000
_cell.length_b   1.000
_cell.length_c   1.000
_cell.angle_alpha   90.00
_cell.angle_beta   90.00
_cell.angle_gamma   90.00
#
_symmetry.space_group_name_H-M   'P 1'
#
loop_
_entity.id
_entity.type
_entity.pdbx_description
1 polymer ?
#
loop_
_entity_poly.entity_id
_entity_poly.type
_entity_poly.pdbx_seq_one_letter_code
_entity_poly.pdbx_strand_id
1 'polypeptide(L)'
;MFKRTISKGEEEFRETLFLEWTRGLSPREQRISIFSHIRNIPYAIIPDWEGPSDLVKMMITHNRGWCGPKHVLLIWMFQKLNIHIEYVIIPFRWKDQQVKYPPSLQNIVSYLPAVYHLCSKAFLDDKWCLLDVTWDPLLRKAGFPINDPWDGISETLPAVISTNSVKEKPKSNSSSQKLIKTVEFTHYLNKWLEDVRISE
;
A
#
# COMPACT_ATOMS: atom_id res chain seq x y z
N MET A 1 6.07 7.51 -17.02
CA MET A 1 4.88 7.48 -16.14
C MET A 1 3.76 8.16 -16.91
N PHE A 2 2.82 7.39 -17.46
CA PHE A 2 1.71 7.96 -18.23
C PHE A 2 0.76 8.67 -17.27
N LYS A 3 0.64 10.00 -17.37
CA LYS A 3 -0.41 10.76 -16.68
C LYS A 3 -1.73 10.41 -17.34
N ARG A 4 -2.44 9.42 -16.80
CA ARG A 4 -3.84 9.20 -17.17
C ARG A 4 -4.66 10.31 -16.52
N THR A 5 -5.40 11.06 -17.34
CA THR A 5 -6.37 12.03 -16.83
C THR A 5 -7.45 11.28 -16.06
N ILE A 6 -7.71 11.71 -14.82
CA ILE A 6 -8.82 11.21 -14.01
C ILE A 6 -10.12 11.65 -14.70
N SER A 7 -11.05 10.73 -14.91
CA SER A 7 -12.35 11.08 -15.49
C SER A 7 -13.22 11.83 -14.49
N LYS A 8 -14.18 12.62 -14.97
CA LYS A 8 -15.07 13.43 -14.12
C LYS A 8 -15.75 12.61 -13.01
N GLY A 9 -16.24 11.41 -13.33
CA GLY A 9 -16.92 10.56 -12.35
C GLY A 9 -15.98 9.98 -11.27
N GLU A 10 -14.70 9.80 -11.58
CA GLU A 10 -13.70 9.39 -10.59
C GLU A 10 -13.33 10.55 -9.67
N GLU A 11 -13.25 11.77 -10.21
CA GLU A 11 -13.00 12.98 -9.43
C GLU A 11 -14.16 13.25 -8.46
N GLU A 12 -15.41 13.23 -8.93
CA GLU A 12 -16.60 13.41 -8.08
C GLU A 12 -16.69 12.38 -6.94
N PHE A 13 -16.30 11.13 -7.20
CA PHE A 13 -16.24 10.09 -6.18
C PHE A 13 -15.19 10.41 -5.11
N ARG A 14 -13.98 10.81 -5.51
CA ARG A 14 -12.90 11.16 -4.57
C ARG A 14 -13.21 12.42 -3.78
N GLU A 15 -13.86 13.41 -4.39
CA GLU A 15 -14.33 14.63 -3.72
C GLU A 15 -15.35 14.31 -2.63
N THR A 16 -16.29 13.40 -2.91
CA THR A 16 -17.28 12.97 -1.92
C THR A 16 -16.59 12.34 -0.70
N LEU A 17 -15.65 11.41 -0.93
CA LEU A 17 -14.85 10.80 0.16
C LEU A 17 -14.05 11.84 0.93
N PHE A 18 -13.41 12.78 0.23
CA PHE A 18 -12.62 13.83 0.86
C PHE A 18 -13.46 14.70 1.77
N LEU A 19 -14.64 15.15 1.31
CA LEU A 19 -15.55 15.94 2.12
C LEU A 19 -16.05 15.15 3.33
N GLU A 20 -16.38 13.86 3.15
CA GLU A 20 -16.80 12.98 4.24
C GLU A 20 -15.70 12.83 5.31
N TRP A 21 -14.46 12.62 4.90
CA TRP A 21 -13.35 12.34 5.83
C TRP A 21 -12.74 13.60 6.47
N THR A 22 -13.00 14.79 5.93
CA THR A 22 -12.35 16.04 6.37
C THR A 22 -13.29 17.10 6.94
N ARG A 23 -14.61 16.97 6.74
CA ARG A 23 -15.58 18.01 7.16
C ARG A 23 -15.50 18.28 8.66
N GLY A 24 -15.35 19.56 9.01
CA GLY A 24 -15.35 20.04 10.40
C GLY A 24 -14.07 19.76 11.18
N LEU A 25 -13.07 19.13 10.57
CA LEU A 25 -11.78 18.82 11.20
C LEU A 25 -10.77 19.96 10.99
N SER A 26 -9.89 20.17 11.97
CA SER A 26 -8.72 21.04 11.80
C SER A 26 -7.74 20.46 10.77
N PRO A 27 -6.83 21.26 10.17
CA PRO A 27 -5.88 20.75 9.17
C PRO A 27 -5.08 19.52 9.61
N ARG A 28 -4.68 19.48 10.89
CA ARG A 28 -3.97 18.32 11.45
C ARG A 28 -4.88 17.09 11.53
N GLU A 29 -6.09 17.25 12.01
CA GLU A 29 -7.07 16.15 12.12
C GLU A 29 -7.51 15.64 10.75
N GLN A 30 -7.59 16.50 9.72
CA GLN A 30 -7.85 16.09 8.34
C GLN A 30 -6.77 15.12 7.83
N ARG A 31 -5.48 15.44 8.07
CA ARG A 31 -4.36 14.55 7.71
C ARG A 31 -4.48 13.20 8.41
N ILE A 32 -4.71 13.21 9.72
CA ILE A 32 -4.85 11.98 10.53
C ILE A 32 -6.04 11.15 10.04
N SER A 33 -7.18 11.79 9.79
CA SER A 33 -8.42 11.15 9.31
C SER A 33 -8.19 10.46 7.97
N ILE A 34 -7.68 11.19 6.96
CA ILE A 34 -7.37 10.64 5.64
C ILE A 34 -6.41 9.46 5.74
N PHE A 35 -5.29 9.64 6.46
CA PHE A 35 -4.28 8.60 6.62
C PHE A 35 -4.88 7.33 7.26
N SER A 36 -5.66 7.50 8.32
CA SER A 36 -6.27 6.40 9.06
C SER A 36 -7.32 5.67 8.22
N HIS A 37 -8.19 6.38 7.52
CA HIS A 37 -9.18 5.79 6.61
C HIS A 37 -8.51 4.93 5.54
N ILE A 38 -7.48 5.46 4.87
CA ILE A 38 -6.79 4.71 3.80
C ILE A 38 -6.01 3.53 4.36
N ARG A 39 -5.27 3.72 5.47
CA ARG A 39 -4.50 2.65 6.12
C ARG A 39 -5.39 1.49 6.54
N ASN A 40 -6.55 1.79 7.12
CA ASN A 40 -7.47 0.79 7.66
C ASN A 40 -8.16 -0.07 6.61
N ILE A 41 -8.11 0.30 5.32
CA ILE A 41 -8.54 -0.59 4.24
C ILE A 41 -7.65 -1.84 4.25
N PRO A 42 -8.19 -3.06 4.37
CA PRO A 42 -7.42 -4.30 4.37
C PRO A 42 -6.45 -4.42 3.19
N TYR A 43 -5.19 -4.77 3.48
CA TYR A 43 -4.23 -5.10 2.43
C TYR A 43 -4.59 -6.42 1.74
N ALA A 44 -4.65 -6.41 0.40
CA ALA A 44 -4.73 -7.61 -0.44
C ALA A 44 -4.14 -7.34 -1.84
N ILE A 45 -3.46 -8.32 -2.42
CA ILE A 45 -3.01 -8.28 -3.83
C ILE A 45 -4.12 -8.88 -4.70
N ILE A 46 -4.63 -8.13 -5.67
CA ILE A 46 -5.80 -8.54 -6.46
C ILE A 46 -5.44 -8.53 -7.95
N PRO A 47 -4.98 -9.67 -8.52
CA PRO A 47 -4.56 -9.75 -9.92
C PRO A 47 -5.70 -9.44 -10.91
N ASP A 48 -6.94 -9.81 -10.58
CA ASP A 48 -8.11 -9.62 -11.45
C ASP A 48 -8.49 -8.13 -11.64
N TRP A 49 -7.82 -7.21 -10.92
CA TRP A 49 -7.96 -5.77 -11.10
C TRP A 49 -6.94 -5.23 -12.11
N GLU A 50 -6.42 -6.07 -13.01
CA GLU A 50 -5.68 -5.63 -14.20
C GLU A 50 -6.62 -4.93 -15.19
N GLY A 51 -6.39 -3.63 -15.44
CA GLY A 51 -7.05 -2.85 -16.48
C GLY A 51 -8.31 -1.99 -16.18
N PRO A 52 -9.01 -2.02 -15.03
CA PRO A 52 -10.26 -1.30 -14.86
C PRO A 52 -10.08 0.22 -14.76
N SER A 53 -11.19 0.92 -15.02
CA SER A 53 -11.27 2.36 -15.23
C SER A 53 -11.07 3.22 -13.97
N ASP A 54 -11.12 2.68 -12.74
CA ASP A 54 -10.77 3.39 -11.48
C ASP A 54 -10.41 2.44 -10.32
N LEU A 55 -9.12 2.23 -10.08
CA LEU A 55 -8.62 1.37 -8.99
C LEU A 55 -8.95 1.89 -7.58
N VAL A 56 -9.08 3.22 -7.41
CA VAL A 56 -9.39 3.80 -6.10
C VAL A 56 -10.83 3.46 -5.73
N LYS A 57 -11.77 3.65 -6.67
CA LYS A 57 -13.17 3.29 -6.44
C LYS A 57 -13.31 1.81 -6.12
N MET A 58 -12.64 0.93 -6.85
CA MET A 58 -12.66 -0.51 -6.56
C MET A 58 -12.13 -0.85 -5.17
N MET A 59 -11.02 -0.23 -4.76
CA MET A 59 -10.45 -0.42 -3.42
C MET A 59 -11.43 -0.05 -2.32
N ILE A 60 -12.13 1.08 -2.48
CA ILE A 60 -13.12 1.56 -1.51
C ILE A 60 -14.36 0.67 -1.51
N THR A 61 -14.93 0.34 -2.67
CA THR A 61 -16.17 -0.43 -2.75
C THR A 61 -16.03 -1.89 -2.30
N HIS A 62 -14.86 -2.50 -2.52
CA HIS A 62 -14.60 -3.88 -2.08
C HIS A 62 -13.93 -3.94 -0.70
N ASN A 63 -13.61 -2.78 -0.10
CA ASN A 63 -12.88 -2.66 1.16
C ASN A 63 -11.61 -3.53 1.22
N ARG A 64 -10.78 -3.45 0.17
CA ARG A 64 -9.47 -4.11 0.10
C ARG A 64 -8.60 -3.54 -1.00
N GLY A 65 -7.29 -3.53 -0.84
CA GLY A 65 -6.37 -3.10 -1.89
C GLY A 65 -4.90 -3.21 -1.51
N TRP A 66 -4.01 -2.87 -2.42
CA TRP A 66 -2.56 -2.89 -2.18
C TRP A 66 -1.97 -1.48 -2.15
N CYS A 67 -0.65 -1.39 -2.02
CA CYS A 67 0.09 -0.12 -1.91
C CYS A 67 -0.22 0.89 -3.03
N GLY A 68 -0.54 0.42 -4.24
CA GLY A 68 -0.86 1.23 -5.42
C GLY A 68 -2.06 2.16 -5.19
N PRO A 69 -3.30 1.65 -5.22
CA PRO A 69 -4.51 2.47 -5.06
C PRO A 69 -4.55 3.24 -3.73
N LYS A 70 -3.98 2.68 -2.66
CA LYS A 70 -3.86 3.36 -1.35
C LYS A 70 -3.08 4.67 -1.47
N HIS A 71 -1.87 4.63 -2.03
CA HIS A 71 -1.04 5.84 -2.14
C HIS A 71 -1.49 6.79 -3.26
N VAL A 72 -2.14 6.28 -4.31
CA VAL A 72 -2.82 7.13 -5.30
C VAL A 72 -3.89 7.99 -4.65
N LEU A 73 -4.73 7.41 -3.77
CA LEU A 73 -5.74 8.16 -3.04
C LEU A 73 -5.12 9.14 -2.03
N LEU A 74 -4.11 8.70 -1.28
CA LEU A 74 -3.41 9.54 -0.30
C LEU A 74 -2.83 10.79 -0.95
N ILE A 75 -2.11 10.64 -2.07
CA ILE A 75 -1.52 11.74 -2.82
C ILE A 75 -2.58 12.71 -3.31
N TRP A 76 -3.66 12.20 -3.91
CA TRP A 76 -4.75 13.06 -4.38
C TRP A 76 -5.38 13.85 -3.22
N MET A 77 -5.65 13.22 -2.08
CA MET A 77 -6.25 13.89 -0.91
C MET A 77 -5.31 14.90 -0.26
N PHE A 78 -4.01 14.61 -0.17
CA PHE A 78 -3.03 15.55 0.37
C PHE A 78 -2.82 16.75 -0.56
N GLN A 79 -2.88 16.55 -1.88
CA GLN A 79 -2.89 17.66 -2.85
C GLN A 79 -4.12 18.55 -2.67
N LYS A 80 -5.30 17.99 -2.38
CA LYS A 80 -6.51 18.77 -2.05
C LYS A 80 -6.38 19.59 -0.76
N LEU A 81 -5.52 19.16 0.17
CA LEU A 81 -5.13 19.94 1.35
C LEU A 81 -4.01 20.96 1.08
N ASN A 82 -3.60 21.15 -0.18
CA ASN A 82 -2.45 21.98 -0.59
C ASN A 82 -1.11 21.53 0.03
N ILE A 83 -0.97 20.23 0.33
CA ILE A 83 0.28 19.65 0.82
C ILE A 83 1.11 19.16 -0.37
N HIS A 84 2.38 19.56 -0.41
CA HIS A 84 3.32 19.04 -1.41
C HIS A 84 3.60 17.56 -1.08
N ILE A 85 3.29 16.67 -2.02
CA ILE A 85 3.43 15.23 -1.83
C ILE A 85 3.85 14.55 -3.15
N GLU A 86 4.74 13.57 -3.05
CA GLU A 86 5.34 12.87 -4.19
C GLU A 86 5.33 11.36 -3.99
N TYR A 87 5.28 10.61 -5.10
CA TYR A 87 5.45 9.17 -5.10
C TYR A 87 6.89 8.77 -4.73
N VAL A 88 7.03 7.70 -3.96
CA VAL A 88 8.30 7.05 -3.66
C VAL A 88 8.19 5.58 -4.03
N ILE A 89 9.18 5.06 -4.75
CA ILE A 89 9.25 3.65 -5.15
C ILE A 89 10.40 3.00 -4.40
N ILE A 90 10.12 1.92 -3.67
CA ILE A 90 11.11 1.17 -2.90
C ILE A 90 11.25 -0.23 -3.50
N PRO A 91 12.39 -0.60 -4.11
CA PRO A 91 12.64 -1.98 -4.50
C PRO A 91 12.80 -2.85 -3.26
N PHE A 92 12.13 -4.00 -3.22
CA PHE A 92 12.21 -4.91 -2.09
C PHE A 92 12.08 -6.37 -2.53
N ARG A 93 12.38 -7.30 -1.62
CA ARG A 93 12.14 -8.74 -1.79
C ARG A 93 11.34 -9.24 -0.61
N TRP A 94 10.32 -10.05 -0.88
CA TRP A 94 9.49 -10.66 0.16
C TRP A 94 10.28 -11.48 1.19
N LYS A 95 11.33 -12.19 0.75
CA LYS A 95 12.21 -12.97 1.64
C LYS A 95 13.09 -12.13 2.58
N ASP A 96 13.30 -10.85 2.28
CA ASP A 96 14.17 -9.96 3.07
C ASP A 96 13.38 -9.20 4.16
N GLN A 97 12.06 -9.42 4.24
CA GLN A 97 11.18 -8.75 5.20
C GLN A 97 11.19 -9.47 6.55
N GLN A 98 11.03 -8.73 7.65
CA GLN A 98 10.98 -9.29 9.02
C GLN A 98 9.61 -9.86 9.40
N VAL A 99 8.81 -10.25 8.41
CA VAL A 99 7.45 -10.76 8.56
C VAL A 99 7.48 -12.24 8.94
N LYS A 100 6.63 -12.65 9.89
CA LYS A 100 6.53 -14.03 10.37
C LYS A 100 5.66 -14.88 9.42
N TYR A 101 6.16 -15.16 8.23
CA TYR A 101 5.43 -15.99 7.27
C TYR A 101 5.16 -17.40 7.81
N PRO A 102 3.97 -17.99 7.56
CA PRO A 102 3.72 -19.40 7.84
C PRO A 102 4.56 -20.28 6.91
N PRO A 103 4.79 -21.56 7.28
CA PRO A 103 5.63 -22.48 6.49
C PRO A 103 5.25 -22.58 5.01
N SER A 104 3.95 -22.50 4.69
CA SER A 104 3.45 -22.51 3.31
C SER A 104 3.98 -21.34 2.47
N LEU A 105 4.15 -20.16 3.07
CA LEU A 105 4.65 -18.96 2.40
C LEU A 105 6.18 -18.86 2.42
N GLN A 106 6.86 -19.31 3.48
CA GLN A 106 8.33 -19.27 3.58
C GLN A 106 9.02 -19.95 2.39
N ASN A 107 8.47 -21.09 1.96
CA ASN A 107 8.97 -21.83 0.80
C ASN A 107 8.78 -21.05 -0.50
N ILE A 108 7.71 -20.26 -0.64
CA ILE A 108 7.42 -19.52 -1.89
C ILE A 108 8.22 -18.23 -1.96
N VAL A 109 8.28 -17.45 -0.87
CA VAL A 109 8.94 -16.12 -0.87
C VAL A 109 10.42 -16.19 -1.23
N SER A 110 11.08 -17.31 -0.94
CA SER A 110 12.49 -17.56 -1.27
C SER A 110 12.78 -17.56 -2.77
N TYR A 111 11.77 -17.85 -3.61
CA TYR A 111 11.89 -17.90 -5.07
C TYR A 111 11.34 -16.64 -5.77
N LEU A 112 10.71 -15.73 -5.03
CA LEU A 112 10.15 -14.52 -5.62
C LEU A 112 11.26 -13.53 -6.00
N PRO A 113 11.13 -12.85 -7.14
CA PRO A 113 12.07 -11.81 -7.54
C PRO A 113 11.96 -10.59 -6.61
N ALA A 114 12.89 -9.65 -6.79
CA ALA A 114 12.65 -8.29 -6.33
C ALA A 114 11.43 -7.70 -7.05
N VAL A 115 10.63 -6.95 -6.31
CA VAL A 115 9.44 -6.22 -6.75
C VAL A 115 9.51 -4.78 -6.23
N TYR A 116 8.54 -3.95 -6.62
CA TYR A 116 8.49 -2.56 -6.22
C TYR A 116 7.32 -2.30 -5.28
N HIS A 117 7.62 -1.59 -4.20
CA HIS A 117 6.64 -1.03 -3.30
C HIS A 117 6.39 0.44 -3.65
N LEU A 118 5.14 0.88 -3.63
CA LEU A 118 4.78 2.29 -3.80
C LEU A 118 4.39 2.87 -2.45
N CYS A 119 5.04 3.96 -2.06
CA CYS A 119 4.64 4.82 -0.95
C CYS A 119 4.71 6.29 -1.37
N SER A 120 4.74 7.21 -0.40
CA SER A 120 4.80 8.64 -0.67
C SER A 120 5.73 9.38 0.30
N LYS A 121 6.12 10.61 -0.05
CA LYS A 121 6.72 11.57 0.88
C LYS A 121 5.97 12.89 0.79
N ALA A 122 5.70 13.53 1.92
CA ALA A 122 5.00 14.81 1.99
C ALA A 122 5.85 15.86 2.69
N PHE A 123 5.72 17.13 2.28
CA PHE A 123 6.34 18.25 2.97
C PHE A 123 5.42 18.70 4.12
N LEU A 124 5.80 18.33 5.34
CA LEU A 124 5.04 18.58 6.57
C LEU A 124 5.96 19.31 7.57
N ASP A 125 5.49 20.42 8.15
CA ASP A 125 6.24 21.20 9.15
C ASP A 125 7.71 21.46 8.73
N ASP A 126 7.87 22.01 7.52
CA ASP A 126 9.15 22.39 6.90
C ASP A 126 10.15 21.26 6.65
N LYS A 127 9.69 20.00 6.62
CA LYS A 127 10.51 18.83 6.29
C LYS A 127 9.78 17.84 5.37
N TRP A 128 10.56 17.12 4.58
CA TRP A 128 10.05 15.95 3.85
C TRP A 128 9.93 14.75 4.80
N CYS A 129 8.74 14.19 4.90
CA CYS A 129 8.42 13.01 5.71
C CYS A 129 7.95 11.88 4.81
N LEU A 130 8.51 10.67 4.92
CA LEU A 130 7.94 9.47 4.29
C LEU A 130 6.59 9.13 4.93
N LEU A 131 5.59 8.88 4.09
CA LEU A 131 4.24 8.47 4.46
C LEU A 131 3.89 7.14 3.79
N ASP A 132 3.61 6.14 4.62
CA ASP A 132 3.23 4.79 4.18
C ASP A 132 1.95 4.28 4.88
N VAL A 133 0.87 4.14 4.09
CA VAL A 133 -0.47 3.71 4.52
C VAL A 133 -0.78 2.25 4.16
N THR A 134 0.25 1.43 3.92
CA THR A 134 0.08 0.10 3.31
C THR A 134 -0.63 -0.90 4.22
N TRP A 135 -0.09 -1.11 5.42
CA TRP A 135 -0.53 -2.20 6.30
C TRP A 135 -1.66 -1.75 7.22
N ASP A 136 -2.78 -2.48 7.16
CA ASP A 136 -3.87 -2.31 8.11
C ASP A 136 -3.47 -2.84 9.51
N PRO A 137 -4.01 -2.25 10.60
CA PRO A 137 -3.46 -2.45 11.94
C PRO A 137 -3.48 -3.89 12.46
N LEU A 138 -4.45 -4.70 12.02
CA LEU A 138 -4.59 -6.10 12.46
C LEU A 138 -3.40 -6.97 12.04
N LEU A 139 -2.64 -6.55 11.02
CA LEU A 139 -1.46 -7.27 10.57
C LEU A 139 -0.24 -7.12 11.51
N ARG A 140 -0.33 -6.28 12.56
CA ARG A 140 0.76 -6.11 13.55
C ARG A 140 1.25 -7.44 14.13
N LYS A 141 0.34 -8.36 14.43
CA LYS A 141 0.70 -9.66 15.06
C LYS A 141 1.47 -10.60 14.14
N ALA A 142 1.40 -10.40 12.82
CA ALA A 142 2.24 -11.09 11.85
C ALA A 142 3.62 -10.44 11.65
N GLY A 143 3.91 -9.35 12.37
CA GLY A 143 5.21 -8.66 12.33
C GLY A 143 5.32 -7.58 11.25
N PHE A 144 4.22 -7.15 10.64
CA PHE A 144 4.24 -6.03 9.70
C PHE A 144 4.45 -4.69 10.43
N PRO A 145 5.20 -3.74 9.84
CA PRO A 145 5.38 -2.40 10.41
C PRO A 145 4.08 -1.60 10.29
N ILE A 146 3.41 -1.34 11.41
CA ILE A 146 2.14 -0.61 11.42
C ILE A 146 2.35 0.84 11.87
N ASN A 147 1.94 1.77 11.03
CA ASN A 147 1.93 3.20 11.33
C ASN A 147 0.63 3.60 12.06
N ASP A 148 0.50 3.20 13.33
CA ASP A 148 -0.73 3.41 14.13
C ASP A 148 -0.48 3.57 15.63
N PRO A 149 -0.94 4.68 16.24
CA PRO A 149 -1.54 5.86 15.59
C PRO A 149 -0.49 6.68 14.82
N TRP A 150 -0.92 7.42 13.79
CA TRP A 150 -0.11 8.47 13.17
C TRP A 150 -0.57 9.85 13.66
N ASP A 151 0.37 10.75 13.94
CA ASP A 151 0.13 12.03 14.60
C ASP A 151 -0.17 13.20 13.64
N GLY A 152 -0.16 12.94 12.34
CA GLY A 152 -0.41 13.92 11.29
C GLY A 152 0.81 14.74 10.85
N ILE A 153 1.99 14.54 11.44
CA ILE A 153 3.18 15.39 11.22
C ILE A 153 4.49 14.61 11.10
N SER A 154 4.63 13.50 11.82
CA SER A 154 5.87 12.74 11.90
C SER A 154 6.07 11.85 10.67
N GLU A 155 7.33 11.52 10.39
CA GLU A 155 7.65 10.50 9.40
C GLU A 155 7.15 9.12 9.86
N THR A 156 6.71 8.32 8.91
CA THR A 156 6.23 6.96 9.13
C THR A 156 7.29 5.93 8.80
N LEU A 157 7.12 4.70 9.30
CA LEU A 157 7.98 3.59 8.92
C LEU A 157 7.61 3.10 7.50
N PRO A 158 8.58 2.80 6.63
CA PRO A 158 8.29 2.21 5.33
C PRO A 158 7.68 0.81 5.51
N ALA A 159 6.74 0.44 4.65
CA ALA A 159 6.08 -0.87 4.70
C ALA A 159 7.03 -2.04 4.43
N VAL A 160 8.15 -1.77 3.76
CA VAL A 160 9.12 -2.78 3.33
C VAL A 160 10.56 -2.32 3.61
N ILE A 161 11.43 -3.29 3.87
CA ILE A 161 12.88 -3.10 3.91
C ILE A 161 13.38 -3.09 2.47
N SER A 162 14.01 -1.97 2.09
CA SER A 162 14.60 -1.78 0.76
C SER A 162 15.72 -2.79 0.51
N THR A 163 15.83 -3.24 -0.74
CA THR A 163 16.99 -4.00 -1.19
C THR A 163 17.90 -3.13 -2.05
N ASN A 164 19.19 -3.10 -1.72
CA ASN A 164 20.21 -2.37 -2.50
C ASN A 164 20.52 -3.07 -3.84
N SER A 165 20.04 -4.31 -4.03
CA SER A 165 20.45 -5.20 -5.11
C SER A 165 19.37 -5.35 -6.19
N VAL A 166 19.22 -4.31 -7.00
CA VAL A 166 18.59 -4.41 -8.35
C VAL A 166 19.45 -5.28 -9.30
N LYS A 167 20.67 -5.67 -8.89
CA LYS A 167 21.67 -6.34 -9.75
C LYS A 167 21.66 -7.87 -9.75
N GLU A 168 20.93 -8.52 -8.85
CA GLU A 168 20.85 -9.98 -8.87
C GLU A 168 19.73 -10.42 -9.81
N LYS A 169 20.10 -10.76 -11.05
CA LYS A 169 19.22 -11.49 -11.96
C LYS A 169 18.75 -12.76 -11.22
N PRO A 170 17.44 -13.03 -11.11
CA PRO A 170 16.99 -14.30 -10.58
C PRO A 170 17.63 -15.43 -11.39
N LYS A 171 18.09 -16.49 -10.71
CA LYS A 171 18.47 -17.76 -11.37
C LYS A 171 17.35 -18.11 -12.34
N SER A 172 17.69 -18.43 -13.59
CA SER A 172 16.76 -18.50 -14.72
C SER A 172 15.67 -19.56 -14.52
N ASN A 173 14.62 -19.20 -13.79
CA ASN A 173 13.36 -19.92 -13.87
C ASN A 173 12.65 -19.43 -15.14
N SER A 174 12.03 -20.34 -15.88
CA SER A 174 11.25 -19.96 -17.06
C SER A 174 10.16 -18.96 -16.66
N SER A 175 9.80 -18.06 -17.58
CA SER A 175 8.74 -17.05 -17.36
C SER A 175 7.44 -17.66 -16.81
N SER A 176 7.10 -18.87 -17.27
CA SER A 176 5.94 -19.64 -16.83
C SER A 176 6.02 -20.08 -15.35
N GLN A 177 7.17 -20.58 -14.90
CA GLN A 177 7.35 -20.97 -13.49
C GLN A 177 7.27 -19.77 -12.55
N LYS A 178 7.83 -18.62 -12.97
CA LYS A 178 7.76 -17.36 -12.22
C LYS A 178 6.30 -16.88 -12.09
N LEU A 179 5.52 -16.99 -13.16
CA LEU A 179 4.09 -16.62 -13.15
C LEU A 179 3.30 -17.52 -12.18
N ILE A 180 3.48 -18.84 -12.27
CA ILE A 180 2.80 -19.82 -11.38
C ILE A 180 3.12 -19.51 -9.92
N LYS A 181 4.39 -19.28 -9.57
CA LYS A 181 4.79 -18.96 -8.20
C LYS A 181 4.24 -17.62 -7.71
N THR A 182 4.05 -16.64 -8.60
CA THR A 182 3.46 -15.35 -8.24
C THR A 182 1.95 -15.47 -7.96
N VAL A 183 1.23 -16.25 -8.76
CA VAL A 183 -0.19 -16.55 -8.55
C VAL A 183 -0.38 -17.34 -7.25
N GLU A 184 0.41 -18.39 -7.06
CA GLU A 184 0.41 -19.22 -5.86
C GLU A 184 0.70 -18.37 -4.60
N PHE A 185 1.73 -17.53 -4.65
CA PHE A 185 2.07 -16.60 -3.57
C PHE A 185 0.90 -15.68 -3.24
N THR A 186 0.30 -15.04 -4.25
CA THR A 186 -0.79 -14.09 -4.06
C THR A 186 -1.99 -14.75 -3.36
N HIS A 187 -2.36 -15.94 -3.80
CA HIS A 187 -3.46 -16.71 -3.20
C HIS A 187 -3.18 -17.02 -1.72
N TYR A 188 -2.02 -17.62 -1.42
CA TYR A 188 -1.68 -18.00 -0.04
C TYR A 188 -1.43 -16.79 0.86
N LEU A 189 -0.85 -15.71 0.33
CA LEU A 189 -0.61 -14.48 1.08
C LEU A 189 -1.96 -13.90 1.50
N ASN A 190 -2.87 -13.66 0.57
CA ASN A 190 -4.17 -13.06 0.89
C ASN A 190 -4.94 -13.91 1.90
N LYS A 191 -4.98 -15.24 1.70
CA LYS A 191 -5.65 -16.15 2.65
C LYS A 191 -5.05 -16.02 4.05
N TRP A 192 -3.72 -16.07 4.16
CA TRP A 192 -3.04 -15.94 5.43
C TRP A 192 -3.27 -14.58 6.09
N LEU A 193 -3.31 -13.48 5.31
CA LEU A 193 -3.62 -12.16 5.85
C LEU A 193 -5.04 -12.12 6.46
N GLU A 194 -6.02 -12.79 5.86
CA GLU A 194 -7.35 -12.93 6.48
C GLU A 194 -7.33 -13.76 7.75
N ASP A 195 -6.59 -14.88 7.78
CA ASP A 195 -6.41 -15.70 8.98
C ASP A 195 -5.75 -14.87 10.11
N VAL A 196 -4.81 -13.98 9.73
CA VAL A 196 -4.22 -12.98 10.61
C VAL A 196 -5.24 -11.89 10.96
N ARG A 197 -6.32 -11.60 10.26
CA ARG A 197 -7.29 -10.62 10.78
C ARG A 197 -8.23 -11.22 11.82
N ILE A 198 -8.56 -12.50 11.69
CA ILE A 198 -9.56 -13.18 12.54
C ILE A 198 -9.00 -13.87 13.79
N SER A 199 -7.69 -14.14 13.84
CA SER A 199 -7.09 -14.79 15.02
C SER A 199 -7.17 -13.90 16.27
N GLU A 200 -7.54 -14.48 17.42
CA GLU A 200 -7.54 -13.78 18.71
C GLU A 200 -6.12 -13.53 19.24
#